data_AF-A0ABD2MTR2-F1
#
_entry.id   AF-A0ABD2MTR2-F1
#
_cell.length_a   1.000
_cell.length_b   1.000
_cell.length_c   1.000
_cell.angle_alpha   90.00
_cell.angle_beta   90.00
_cell.angle_gamma   90.00
#
_symmetry.space_group_name_H-M   'P 1'
#
loop_
_entity.id
_entity.type
_entity.pdbx_description
1 polymer ?
#
loop_
_entity_poly.entity_id
_entity_poly.type
_entity_poly.pdbx_seq_one_letter_code
_entity_poly.pdbx_strand_id
1 'polypeptide(L)'
;MDTEELTFTKMKKNIIDSLKKATHEAIGIQEAKRSNKIWWNEKIADRMDMKKKKYLTRLHSNQDKHLQEYKAAKNELRRLIKTEKNNAWDQHCQQIETLIGGKRYSEV
;
A
#
# COMPACT_ATOMS: atom_id res chain seq x y z
N MET A 1 -17.74 -25.19 -17.48
CA MET A 1 -18.09 -24.19 -16.45
C MET A 1 -19.59 -24.08 -16.48
N ASP A 2 -20.25 -24.59 -15.45
CA ASP A 2 -21.68 -24.79 -15.45
C ASP A 2 -22.41 -23.44 -15.41
N THR A 3 -23.46 -23.31 -16.21
CA THR A 3 -24.25 -22.08 -16.35
C THR A 3 -24.80 -21.59 -15.00
N GLU A 4 -25.07 -22.53 -14.09
CA GLU A 4 -25.52 -22.28 -12.72
C GLU A 4 -24.45 -21.56 -11.88
N GLU A 5 -23.18 -21.96 -11.95
CA GLU A 5 -22.08 -21.28 -11.24
C GLU A 5 -21.89 -19.84 -11.72
N LEU A 6 -22.08 -19.61 -13.02
CA LEU A 6 -21.98 -18.27 -13.62
C LEU A 6 -23.12 -17.36 -13.12
N THR A 7 -24.35 -17.89 -13.04
CA THR A 7 -25.51 -17.13 -12.54
C THR A 7 -25.39 -16.82 -11.06
N PHE A 8 -24.95 -17.76 -10.24
CA PHE A 8 -24.73 -17.56 -8.81
C PHE A 8 -23.67 -16.49 -8.55
N THR A 9 -22.55 -16.55 -9.26
CA THR A 9 -21.46 -15.56 -9.13
C THR A 9 -21.93 -14.16 -9.50
N LYS A 10 -22.73 -14.04 -10.56
CA LYS A 10 -23.31 -12.76 -10.99
C LYS A 10 -24.30 -12.21 -9.96
N MET A 11 -25.16 -13.06 -9.41
CA MET A 11 -26.11 -12.68 -8.36
C MET A 11 -25.38 -12.20 -7.09
N LYS A 12 -24.36 -12.95 -6.64
CA LYS A 12 -23.52 -12.56 -5.49
C LYS A 12 -22.87 -11.20 -5.69
N LYS A 13 -22.32 -10.95 -6.88
CA LYS A 13 -21.71 -9.65 -7.21
C LYS A 13 -22.73 -8.51 -7.13
N ASN A 14 -23.92 -8.71 -7.72
CA ASN A 14 -24.98 -7.70 -7.68
C ASN A 14 -25.41 -7.35 -6.26
N ILE A 15 -25.56 -8.34 -5.37
CA ILE A 15 -25.93 -8.10 -3.97
C ILE A 15 -24.87 -7.24 -3.27
N ILE A 16 -23.59 -7.59 -3.43
CA ILE A 16 -22.48 -6.85 -2.83
C ILE A 16 -22.45 -5.41 -3.36
N ASP A 17 -22.65 -5.22 -4.65
CA ASP A 17 -22.62 -3.90 -5.27
C ASP A 17 -23.81 -3.03 -4.83
N SER A 18 -25.00 -3.61 -4.67
CA SER A 18 -26.17 -2.91 -4.14
C SER A 18 -25.98 -2.47 -2.69
N LEU A 19 -25.43 -3.35 -1.83
CA LEU A 19 -25.12 -3.01 -0.44
C LEU A 19 -24.10 -1.87 -0.35
N LYS A 20 -23.05 -1.93 -1.17
CA LYS A 20 -22.08 -0.84 -1.26
C LYS A 20 -22.77 0.45 -1.66
N LYS A 21 -23.60 0.46 -2.71
CA LYS A 21 -24.30 1.67 -3.17
C LYS A 21 -25.18 2.28 -2.07
N ALA A 22 -26.03 1.48 -1.44
CA ALA A 22 -26.89 1.94 -0.35
C ALA A 22 -26.08 2.51 0.83
N THR A 23 -24.92 1.92 1.13
CA THR A 23 -24.02 2.41 2.16
C THR A 23 -23.37 3.75 1.77
N HIS A 24 -22.90 3.89 0.54
CA HIS A 24 -22.35 5.17 0.03
C HIS A 24 -23.41 6.27 0.00
N GLU A 25 -24.66 5.94 -0.29
CA GLU A 25 -25.79 6.88 -0.28
C GLU A 25 -26.12 7.33 1.15
N ALA A 26 -26.19 6.41 2.10
CA ALA A 26 -26.53 6.72 3.49
C ALA A 26 -25.43 7.46 4.25
N ILE A 27 -24.16 7.12 3.99
CA ILE A 27 -23.00 7.64 4.76
C ILE A 27 -22.29 8.80 4.00
N GLY A 28 -22.55 8.94 2.70
CA GLY A 28 -21.83 9.84 1.81
C GLY A 28 -20.51 9.24 1.28
N ILE A 29 -19.99 9.82 0.20
CA ILE A 29 -18.72 9.40 -0.39
C ILE A 29 -17.59 10.26 0.20
N GLN A 30 -16.80 9.68 1.10
CA GLN A 30 -15.48 10.23 1.39
C GLN A 30 -14.50 9.66 0.36
N GLU A 31 -14.06 10.48 -0.60
CA GLU A 31 -13.02 10.05 -1.53
C GLU A 31 -11.80 9.61 -0.73
N ALA A 32 -11.38 8.36 -0.95
CA ALA A 32 -10.15 7.87 -0.35
C ALA A 32 -9.02 8.78 -0.81
N LYS A 33 -8.44 9.55 0.12
CA LYS A 33 -7.29 10.41 -0.17
C LYS A 33 -6.25 9.56 -0.88
N ARG A 34 -5.99 9.85 -2.16
CA ARG A 34 -4.94 9.18 -2.92
C ARG A 34 -3.64 9.48 -2.20
N SER A 35 -3.18 8.50 -1.45
CA SER A 35 -1.94 8.55 -0.70
C SER A 35 -0.81 8.49 -1.71
N ASN A 36 -0.46 9.64 -2.31
CA ASN A 36 0.69 9.76 -3.19
C ASN A 36 1.97 9.77 -2.32
N LYS A 37 2.28 8.61 -1.75
CA LYS A 37 3.46 8.41 -0.90
C LYS A 37 4.67 8.47 -1.82
N ILE A 38 5.36 9.60 -1.79
CA ILE A 38 6.57 9.84 -2.60
C ILE A 38 7.64 8.77 -2.31
N TRP A 39 7.70 8.28 -1.07
CA TRP A 39 8.60 7.20 -0.65
C TRP A 39 8.14 5.79 -1.03
N TRP A 40 6.96 5.62 -1.63
CA TRP A 40 6.43 4.29 -1.99
C TRP A 40 6.95 3.86 -3.35
N ASN A 41 7.66 2.74 -3.38
CA ASN A 41 8.23 2.16 -4.61
C ASN A 41 7.85 0.67 -4.75
N GLU A 42 8.13 0.11 -5.92
CA GLU A 42 7.81 -1.29 -6.28
C GLU A 42 8.46 -2.28 -5.30
N LYS A 43 9.69 -2.01 -4.87
CA LYS A 43 10.41 -2.82 -3.88
C LYS A 43 9.68 -2.90 -2.53
N ILE A 44 9.08 -1.80 -2.06
CA ILE A 44 8.25 -1.81 -0.84
C ILE A 44 6.97 -2.62 -1.06
N ALA A 45 6.35 -2.52 -2.25
CA ALA A 45 5.17 -3.30 -2.59
C ALA A 45 5.47 -4.81 -2.58
N ASP A 46 6.57 -5.23 -3.21
CA ASP A 46 7.02 -6.63 -3.23
C ASP A 46 7.26 -7.17 -1.82
N ARG A 47 7.96 -6.40 -0.98
CA ARG A 47 8.26 -6.80 0.40
C ARG A 47 7.01 -6.81 1.27
N MET A 48 6.05 -5.92 1.01
CA MET A 48 4.73 -5.95 1.65
C MET A 48 3.99 -7.24 1.32
N ASP A 49 3.95 -7.63 0.06
CA ASP A 49 3.26 -8.85 -0.37
C ASP A 49 3.96 -10.11 0.12
N MET A 50 5.30 -10.13 0.15
CA MET A 50 6.05 -11.20 0.78
C MET A 50 5.74 -11.31 2.28
N LYS A 51 5.66 -10.19 3.01
CA LYS A 51 5.26 -10.19 4.43
C LYS A 51 3.84 -10.74 4.60
N LYS A 52 2.89 -10.38 3.73
CA LYS A 52 1.52 -10.92 3.77
C LYS A 52 1.51 -12.43 3.56
N LYS A 53 2.22 -12.93 2.55
CA LYS A 53 2.34 -14.37 2.27
C LYS A 53 2.86 -15.13 3.50
N LYS A 54 3.98 -14.67 4.08
CA LYS A 54 4.56 -15.29 5.30
C LYS A 54 3.62 -15.21 6.51
N TYR A 55 2.85 -14.14 6.64
CA TYR A 55 1.85 -14.03 7.70
C TYR A 55 0.74 -15.07 7.54
N LEU A 56 0.22 -15.26 6.33
CA LEU A 56 -0.79 -16.29 6.03
C LEU A 56 -0.24 -17.70 6.30
N THR A 57 1.00 -17.99 5.87
CA THR A 57 1.67 -19.26 6.19
C THR A 57 1.77 -19.48 7.70
N ARG A 58 2.17 -18.45 8.45
CA ARG A 58 2.23 -18.52 9.91
C ARG A 58 0.84 -18.76 10.52
N LEU A 59 -0.23 -18.16 10.01
CA LEU A 59 -1.58 -18.37 10.55
C LEU A 59 -2.05 -19.82 10.42
N HIS A 60 -1.61 -20.52 9.37
CA HIS A 60 -2.00 -21.90 9.10
C HIS A 60 -1.02 -22.95 9.64
N SER A 61 0.05 -22.54 10.32
CA SER A 61 1.09 -23.45 10.80
C SER A 61 1.49 -23.17 12.24
N ASN A 62 1.60 -24.22 13.04
CA ASN A 62 2.07 -24.16 14.43
C ASN A 62 3.60 -24.23 14.56
N GLN A 63 4.34 -24.12 13.45
CA GLN A 63 5.81 -24.16 13.48
C GLN A 63 6.42 -22.81 13.83
N ASP A 64 7.34 -22.82 14.80
CA ASP A 64 8.03 -21.62 15.28
C ASP A 64 8.92 -20.97 14.20
N LYS A 65 9.39 -21.76 13.22
CA LYS A 65 10.13 -21.28 12.05
C LYS A 65 9.34 -20.22 11.26
N HIS A 66 8.05 -20.41 11.03
CA HIS A 66 7.25 -19.43 10.27
C HIS A 66 7.00 -18.14 11.05
N LEU A 67 6.98 -18.21 12.38
CA LEU A 67 6.97 -17.02 13.23
C LEU A 67 8.24 -16.21 13.00
N GLN A 68 9.40 -16.85 12.99
CA GLN A 68 10.69 -16.19 12.75
C GLN A 68 10.78 -15.61 11.34
N GLU A 69 10.36 -16.35 10.32
CA GLU A 69 10.33 -15.89 8.93
C GLU A 69 9.43 -14.66 8.74
N TYR A 70 8.26 -14.66 9.37
CA TYR A 70 7.36 -13.51 9.37
C TYR A 70 7.97 -12.31 10.09
N LYS A 71 8.57 -12.51 11.28
CA LYS A 71 9.24 -11.44 12.03
C LYS A 71 10.38 -10.82 11.23
N ALA A 72 11.20 -11.64 10.57
CA ALA A 72 12.29 -11.18 9.71
C ALA A 72 11.76 -10.32 8.56
N ALA A 73 10.75 -10.78 7.82
CA ALA A 73 10.14 -10.01 6.72
C ALA A 73 9.48 -8.71 7.20
N LYS A 74 8.84 -8.73 8.38
CA LYS A 74 8.27 -7.53 9.00
C LYS A 74 9.34 -6.49 9.33
N ASN A 75 10.46 -6.92 9.89
CA ASN A 75 11.56 -6.03 10.27
C ASN A 75 12.26 -5.45 9.04
N GLU A 76 12.48 -6.28 8.02
CA GLU A 76 13.05 -5.84 6.75
C GLU A 76 12.17 -4.77 6.09
N LEU A 77 10.86 -5.00 5.99
CA LEU A 77 9.93 -4.02 5.42
C LEU A 77 9.94 -2.70 6.22
N ARG A 78 9.99 -2.78 7.55
CA ARG A 78 10.08 -1.59 8.41
C ARG A 78 11.36 -0.80 8.15
N ARG A 79 12.50 -1.49 8.02
CA ARG A 79 13.78 -0.86 7.70
C ARG A 79 13.72 -0.15 6.36
N LEU A 80 13.21 -0.84 5.33
CA LEU A 80 13.09 -0.28 3.99
C LEU A 80 12.18 0.95 3.97
N ILE A 81 11.00 0.89 4.59
CA ILE A 81 10.10 2.04 4.69
C ILE A 81 10.77 3.22 5.40
N LYS A 82 11.53 2.96 6.48
CA LYS A 82 12.26 4.03 7.19
C LYS A 82 13.29 4.67 6.27
N THR A 83 14.09 3.88 5.55
CA THR A 83 15.09 4.38 4.61
C THR A 83 14.46 5.22 3.50
N GLU A 84 13.42 4.72 2.83
CA GLU A 84 12.80 5.46 1.72
C GLU A 84 12.09 6.73 2.18
N LYS A 85 11.50 6.73 3.38
CA LYS A 85 10.94 7.95 3.97
C LYS A 85 12.00 9.00 4.24
N ASN A 86 13.14 8.59 4.80
CA ASN A 86 14.26 9.49 5.04
C ASN A 86 14.83 10.02 3.72
N ASN A 87 15.03 9.16 2.72
CA ASN A 87 15.50 9.59 1.40
C ASN A 87 14.54 10.61 0.75
N ALA A 88 13.23 10.37 0.80
CA ALA A 88 12.24 11.32 0.27
C ALA A 88 12.26 12.64 1.04
N TRP A 89 12.48 12.60 2.36
CA TRP A 89 12.64 13.80 3.18
C TRP A 89 13.90 14.59 2.79
N ASP A 90 15.04 13.92 2.67
CA ASP A 90 16.31 14.54 2.30
C ASP A 90 16.25 15.17 0.90
N GLN A 91 15.59 14.50 -0.06
CA GLN A 91 15.33 15.08 -1.39
C GLN A 91 14.47 16.35 -1.32
N HIS A 92 13.45 16.38 -0.46
CA HIS A 92 12.64 17.58 -0.27
C HIS A 92 13.44 18.71 0.38
N CYS A 93 14.29 18.42 1.37
CA CYS A 93 15.20 19.41 1.94
C CYS A 93 16.13 19.99 0.88
N GLN A 94 16.75 19.15 0.04
CA GLN A 94 17.62 19.58 -1.05
C GLN A 94 16.88 20.45 -2.09
N GLN A 95 15.63 20.09 -2.43
CA GLN A 95 14.80 20.90 -3.32
C GLN A 95 14.55 22.29 -2.71
N ILE A 96 14.21 22.37 -1.44
CA ILE A 96 14.00 23.63 -0.74
C ILE A 96 15.30 24.45 -0.70
N GLU A 97 16.42 23.85 -0.33
CA GLU A 97 17.73 24.51 -0.31
C GLU A 97 18.13 25.03 -1.70
N THR A 98 17.85 24.25 -2.75
CA THR A 98 18.10 24.67 -4.14
C THR A 98 17.17 25.81 -4.56
N LEU A 99 15.92 25.82 -4.12
CA LEU A 99 14.96 26.88 -4.46
C LEU A 99 15.19 28.18 -3.66
N ILE A 100 15.65 28.06 -2.42
CA ILE A 100 15.97 29.22 -1.56
C ILE A 100 17.39 29.74 -1.83
N GLY A 101 18.35 28.86 -2.11
CA GLY A 101 19.77 29.17 -2.30
C GLY A 101 20.25 29.18 -3.76
N GLY A 102 19.44 28.77 -4.73
CA GLY A 102 19.84 28.56 -6.13
C GLY A 102 19.08 29.43 -7.14
N LYS A 103 19.88 30.16 -7.93
CA LYS A 103 19.56 31.15 -8.97
C LYS A 103 18.95 32.46 -8.45
N ARG A 104 19.83 33.34 -7.93
CA ARG A 104 19.65 34.78 -8.17
C ARG A 104 19.54 34.93 -9.68
N TYR A 105 18.39 35.44 -10.14
CA TYR A 105 18.14 35.79 -11.53
C TYR A 105 19.38 36.42 -12.15
N SER A 106 20.03 35.72 -13.09
CA SER A 106 20.83 36.41 -14.09
C SER A 106 19.80 37.04 -15.02
N GLU A 107 19.45 38.29 -14.77
CA GLU A 107 18.79 39.12 -15.76
C GLU A 107 19.62 39.04 -17.05
N VAL A 108 19.00 38.52 -18.11
CA VAL A 108 19.39 38.72 -19.50
C VAL A 108 18.29 39.54 -20.13
#